data_AF-A0A1C5Q6N9-F1
#
_entry.id   AF-A0A1C5Q6N9-F1
#
_cell.length_a   1.000
_cell.length_b   1.000
_cell.length_c   1.000
_cell.angle_alpha   90.00
_cell.angle_beta   90.00
_cell.angle_gamma   90.00
#
_symmetry.space_group_name_H-M   'P 1'
#
loop_
_entity.id
_entity.type
_entity.pdbx_description
1 polymer ?
#
loop_
_entity_poly.entity_id
_entity_poly.type
_entity_poly.pdbx_seq_one_letter_code
_entity_poly.pdbx_strand_id
1 'polypeptide(L)'
;MYKQGYRIGNGYDKEPEPVVPAWEQKKKVKGFDLHPDVPMAERHTFNLRENEVETVGKKERFRRNIIAIQLLKKCQEENRFATPEEQIILSKYVGWGGLSEAFDENNSAWATEYLELSSVLTPEEYASARESTLTAFYTPPEVITAIYKAMEQIQSKDKVRKIL
;
A
#
# COMPACT_ATOMS: atom_id res chain seq x y z
N MET A 1 -51.14 -24.40 57.32
CA MET A 1 -50.36 -25.51 56.75
C MET A 1 -50.22 -25.31 55.25
N TYR A 2 -49.09 -25.74 54.69
CA TYR A 2 -48.63 -25.72 53.30
C TYR A 2 -47.82 -24.49 52.85
N LYS A 3 -46.51 -24.75 52.65
CA LYS A 3 -45.46 -23.85 52.18
C LYS A 3 -45.54 -23.74 50.66
N GLN A 4 -45.56 -22.53 50.10
CA GLN A 4 -45.35 -22.32 48.66
C GLN A 4 -43.87 -21.95 48.44
N GLY A 5 -43.11 -22.86 47.81
CA GLY A 5 -41.69 -22.69 47.53
C GLY A 5 -41.41 -21.57 46.53
N TYR A 6 -40.33 -20.83 46.75
CA TYR A 6 -39.79 -19.86 45.81
C TYR A 6 -39.17 -20.62 44.63
N ARG A 7 -39.73 -20.48 43.42
CA ARG A 7 -39.09 -20.93 42.19
C ARG A 7 -37.97 -19.94 41.86
N ILE A 8 -36.72 -20.34 42.06
CA ILE A 8 -35.58 -19.66 41.45
C ILE A 8 -35.60 -20.05 39.97
N GLY A 9 -36.05 -19.15 39.10
CA GLY A 9 -35.87 -19.32 37.66
C GLY A 9 -34.39 -19.18 37.34
N ASN A 10 -33.75 -20.24 36.86
CA ASN A 10 -32.41 -20.13 36.32
C ASN A 10 -32.50 -19.28 35.03
N GLY A 11 -31.66 -18.25 34.90
CA GLY A 11 -31.68 -17.28 33.79
C GLY A 11 -31.33 -17.82 32.39
N TYR A 12 -31.71 -19.06 32.08
CA TYR A 12 -31.53 -19.73 30.80
C TYR A 12 -32.75 -19.60 29.87
N ASP A 13 -33.78 -18.82 30.25
CA ASP A 13 -34.97 -18.57 29.41
C ASP A 13 -34.76 -17.45 28.36
N LYS A 14 -33.52 -16.98 28.17
CA LYS A 14 -33.20 -16.06 27.07
C LYS A 14 -32.78 -16.89 25.86
N GLU A 15 -33.55 -16.80 24.77
CA GLU A 15 -33.09 -17.28 23.47
C GLU A 15 -31.69 -16.69 23.19
N PRO A 16 -30.73 -17.50 22.74
CA PRO A 16 -29.39 -17.00 22.45
C PRO A 16 -29.50 -15.91 21.39
N GLU A 17 -29.06 -14.71 21.73
CA GLU A 17 -29.01 -13.61 20.76
C GLU A 17 -28.23 -14.08 19.53
N PRO A 18 -28.74 -13.84 18.31
CA PRO A 18 -28.06 -14.28 17.10
C PRO A 18 -26.67 -13.63 17.06
N VAL A 19 -25.64 -14.47 17.09
CA VAL A 19 -24.24 -14.04 17.04
C VAL A 19 -23.94 -13.59 15.61
N VAL A 20 -24.26 -12.34 15.30
CA VAL A 20 -23.89 -11.72 14.01
C VAL A 20 -22.38 -11.46 14.02
N PRO A 21 -21.63 -12.00 13.06
CA PRO A 21 -20.19 -11.74 12.96
C PRO A 21 -19.90 -10.23 12.89
N ALA A 22 -18.81 -9.81 13.51
CA ALA A 22 -18.44 -8.39 13.57
C ALA A 22 -18.27 -7.72 12.18
N TRP A 23 -18.05 -8.49 11.12
CA TRP A 23 -17.94 -8.01 9.74
C TRP A 23 -19.29 -7.71 9.07
N GLU A 24 -20.40 -8.20 9.63
CA GLU A 24 -21.77 -7.93 9.15
C GLU A 24 -22.34 -6.63 9.75
N GLN A 25 -21.76 -6.18 10.86
CA GLN A 25 -22.00 -4.87 11.43
C GLN A 25 -21.27 -3.80 10.59
N LYS A 26 -21.94 -3.27 9.57
CA LYS A 26 -21.47 -2.12 8.79
C LYS A 26 -21.36 -0.88 9.69
N LYS A 27 -20.26 -0.74 10.42
CA LYS A 27 -19.89 0.52 11.06
C LYS A 27 -19.70 1.55 9.95
N LYS A 28 -20.44 2.65 10.01
CA LYS A 28 -20.15 3.84 9.20
C LYS A 28 -18.77 4.34 9.61
N VAL A 29 -17.74 3.92 8.89
CA VAL A 29 -16.42 4.49 9.02
C VAL A 29 -16.54 5.93 8.54
N LYS A 30 -16.26 6.91 9.41
CA LYS A 30 -16.13 8.30 9.00
C LYS A 30 -15.00 8.31 7.96
N GLY A 31 -15.32 8.63 6.70
CA GLY A 31 -14.33 8.61 5.62
C GLY A 31 -13.14 9.48 6.00
N PHE A 32 -11.94 8.92 5.96
CA PHE A 32 -10.72 9.70 6.07
C PHE A 32 -10.51 10.39 4.72
N ASP A 33 -11.10 11.58 4.58
CA ASP A 33 -10.85 12.44 3.42
C ASP A 33 -9.68 13.37 3.77
N LEU A 34 -8.55 13.18 3.07
CA LEU A 34 -7.32 13.95 3.28
C LEU A 34 -7.49 15.42 2.90
N HIS A 35 -8.36 15.70 1.92
CA HIS A 35 -8.64 17.06 1.46
C HIS A 35 -10.15 17.22 1.22
N PRO A 36 -10.97 17.35 2.28
CA PRO A 36 -12.42 17.50 2.16
C PRO A 36 -12.82 18.79 1.43
N ASP A 37 -11.93 19.78 1.44
CA ASP A 37 -12.13 21.07 0.80
C ASP A 37 -11.96 21.00 -0.73
N VAL A 38 -11.33 19.94 -1.26
CA VAL A 38 -11.15 19.77 -2.71
C VAL A 38 -12.37 19.05 -3.30
N PRO A 39 -13.13 19.68 -4.21
CA PRO A 39 -14.31 19.09 -4.83
C PRO A 39 -13.99 17.75 -5.52
N MET A 40 -14.92 16.81 -5.47
CA MET A 40 -14.76 15.49 -6.11
C MET A 40 -14.48 15.59 -7.62
N ALA A 41 -15.03 16.61 -8.29
CA ALA A 41 -14.84 16.85 -9.71
C ALA A 41 -13.39 17.21 -10.09
N GLU A 42 -12.61 17.71 -9.14
CA GLU A 42 -11.20 18.07 -9.32
C GLU A 42 -10.25 16.92 -8.93
N ARG A 43 -10.81 15.76 -8.52
CA ARG A 43 -10.02 14.59 -8.13
C ARG A 43 -9.84 13.66 -9.34
N HIS A 44 -8.58 13.34 -9.63
CA HIS A 44 -8.22 12.46 -10.74
C HIS A 44 -7.81 11.08 -10.24
N THR A 45 -8.42 10.03 -10.81
CA THR A 45 -8.01 8.64 -10.55
C THR A 45 -6.87 8.26 -11.48
N PHE A 46 -5.76 7.79 -10.91
CA PHE A 46 -4.61 7.36 -11.70
C PHE A 46 -4.82 5.96 -12.29
N ASN A 47 -4.63 5.81 -13.61
CA ASN A 47 -4.74 4.52 -14.30
C ASN A 47 -3.35 3.92 -14.54
N LEU A 48 -2.99 2.93 -13.72
CA LEU A 48 -1.71 2.21 -13.83
C LEU A 48 -1.56 1.43 -15.15
N ARG A 49 -2.66 0.98 -15.76
CA ARG A 49 -2.60 0.21 -17.03
C ARG A 49 -2.22 1.07 -18.22
N GLU A 50 -2.63 2.34 -18.19
CA GLU A 50 -2.33 3.30 -19.26
C GLU A 50 -1.00 4.02 -19.03
N ASN A 51 -0.41 3.87 -17.85
CA ASN A 51 0.83 4.52 -17.43
C ASN A 51 1.82 3.48 -16.90
N GLU A 52 2.29 2.60 -17.78
CA GLU A 52 3.28 1.60 -17.42
C GLU A 52 4.58 2.25 -16.91
N VAL A 53 5.12 1.70 -15.81
CA VAL A 53 6.38 2.15 -15.23
C VAL A 53 7.50 1.27 -15.73
N GLU A 54 8.39 1.87 -16.52
CA GLU A 54 9.57 1.22 -17.07
C GLU A 54 10.54 0.73 -15.98
N THR A 55 11.12 -0.45 -16.20
CA THR A 55 12.16 -1.03 -15.36
C THR A 55 13.48 -0.28 -15.56
N VAL A 56 14.08 0.18 -14.47
CA VAL A 56 15.35 0.92 -14.49
C VAL A 56 16.31 0.44 -13.40
N GLY A 57 17.59 0.81 -13.56
CA GLY A 57 18.64 0.49 -12.60
C GLY A 57 18.42 1.15 -11.23
N LYS A 58 19.13 0.65 -10.21
CA LYS A 58 18.98 1.09 -8.81
C LYS A 58 19.08 2.60 -8.63
N LYS A 59 20.06 3.24 -9.26
CA LYS A 59 20.32 4.69 -9.17
C LYS A 59 19.17 5.53 -9.72
N GLU A 60 18.59 5.15 -10.85
CA GLU A 60 17.44 5.87 -11.40
C GLU A 60 16.17 5.63 -10.57
N ARG A 61 15.99 4.43 -9.99
CA ARG A 61 14.90 4.20 -9.04
C ARG A 61 15.04 5.07 -7.79
N PHE A 62 16.26 5.20 -7.26
CA PHE A 62 16.55 6.11 -6.16
C PHE A 62 16.18 7.56 -6.52
N ARG A 63 16.63 8.04 -7.69
CA ARG A 63 16.32 9.40 -8.17
C ARG A 63 14.80 9.63 -8.29
N ARG A 64 14.07 8.64 -8.83
CA ARG A 64 12.59 8.68 -8.90
C ARG A 64 11.94 8.77 -7.53
N ASN A 65 12.45 8.02 -6.55
CA ASN A 65 11.95 8.10 -5.18
C ASN A 65 12.15 9.50 -4.59
N ILE A 66 13.35 10.08 -4.72
CA ILE A 66 13.63 11.43 -4.20
C ILE A 66 12.68 12.46 -4.81
N ILE A 67 12.51 12.44 -6.14
CA ILE A 67 11.60 13.36 -6.84
C ILE A 67 10.15 13.17 -6.39
N ALA A 68 9.70 11.92 -6.27
CA ALA A 68 8.34 11.63 -5.82
C ALA A 68 8.10 12.10 -4.37
N ILE A 69 9.08 11.95 -3.47
CA ILE A 69 8.98 12.42 -2.08
C ILE A 69 8.93 13.94 -2.03
N GLN A 70 9.81 14.63 -2.75
CA GLN A 70 9.82 16.10 -2.82
C GLN A 70 8.49 16.63 -3.38
N LEU A 71 7.97 15.99 -4.42
CA LEU A 71 6.69 16.35 -5.02
C LEU A 71 5.52 16.11 -4.06
N LEU A 72 5.53 14.97 -3.34
CA LEU A 72 4.51 14.68 -2.35
C LEU A 72 4.51 15.73 -1.22
N LYS A 73 5.70 16.08 -0.71
CA LYS A 73 5.85 17.13 0.32
C LYS A 73 5.33 18.48 -0.17
N LYS A 74 5.63 18.84 -1.42
CA LYS A 74 5.09 20.05 -2.05
C LYS A 74 3.55 20.02 -2.11
N CYS A 75 2.94 18.91 -2.55
CA CYS A 75 1.48 18.79 -2.60
C CYS A 75 0.85 18.90 -1.20
N GLN A 76 1.51 18.34 -0.18
CA GLN A 76 1.06 18.42 1.21
C GLN A 76 1.15 19.86 1.75
N GLU A 77 2.25 20.57 1.48
CA GLU A 77 2.43 21.98 1.86
C GLU A 77 1.39 22.88 1.17
N GLU A 78 1.10 22.63 -0.10
CA GLU A 78 0.09 23.34 -0.89
C GLU A 78 -1.36 22.90 -0.57
N ASN A 79 -1.54 21.93 0.34
CA ASN A 79 -2.83 21.34 0.74
C ASN A 79 -3.73 20.95 -0.44
N ARG A 80 -3.14 20.28 -1.45
CA ARG A 80 -3.85 19.87 -2.67
C ARG A 80 -3.49 18.45 -3.12
N PHE A 81 -4.32 17.90 -3.98
CA PHE A 81 -3.96 16.68 -4.73
C PHE A 81 -2.95 16.99 -5.84
N ALA A 82 -2.19 15.96 -6.21
CA ALA A 82 -1.31 15.99 -7.38
C ALA A 82 -2.12 16.09 -8.68
N THR A 83 -1.63 16.88 -9.64
CA THR A 83 -2.19 16.94 -11.00
C THR A 83 -1.99 15.61 -11.75
N PRO A 84 -2.69 15.34 -12.86
CA PRO A 84 -2.47 14.13 -13.65
C PRO A 84 -1.00 13.88 -14.03
N GLU A 85 -0.26 14.93 -14.36
CA GLU A 85 1.16 14.86 -14.72
C GLU A 85 2.04 14.54 -13.50
N GLU A 86 1.72 15.16 -12.36
CA GLU A 86 2.39 14.89 -11.08
C GLU A 86 2.10 13.46 -10.59
N GLN A 87 0.91 12.90 -10.85
CA GLN A 87 0.58 11.51 -10.56
C GLN A 87 1.47 10.52 -11.33
N ILE A 88 1.90 10.84 -12.55
CA ILE A 88 2.87 10.03 -13.32
C ILE A 88 4.25 10.03 -12.64
N ILE A 89 4.61 11.11 -11.95
CA ILE A 89 5.87 11.18 -11.20
C ILE A 89 5.76 10.35 -9.92
N LEU A 90 4.65 10.51 -9.18
CA LEU A 90 4.40 9.77 -7.95
C LEU A 90 4.29 8.26 -8.20
N SER A 91 3.72 7.84 -9.33
CA SER A 91 3.57 6.41 -9.67
C SER A 91 4.90 5.68 -9.88
N LYS A 92 5.99 6.42 -10.12
CA LYS A 92 7.33 5.88 -10.31
C LYS A 92 8.07 5.56 -9.01
N TYR A 93 7.52 5.96 -7.87
CA TYR A 93 8.08 5.61 -6.56
C TYR A 93 8.07 4.09 -6.36
N VAL A 94 9.18 3.55 -5.86
CA VAL A 94 9.32 2.14 -5.49
C VAL A 94 9.75 2.01 -4.03
N GLY A 95 9.47 0.87 -3.40
CA GLY A 95 9.95 0.62 -2.04
C GLY A 95 11.48 0.57 -1.92
N TRP A 96 11.99 0.78 -0.71
CA TRP A 96 13.42 0.88 -0.42
C TRP A 96 14.19 -0.44 -0.40
N GLY A 97 13.50 -1.57 -0.43
CA GLY A 97 14.09 -2.90 -0.35
C GLY A 97 15.22 -3.20 -1.33
N GLY A 98 15.07 -2.75 -2.56
CA GLY A 98 16.09 -2.90 -3.60
C GLY A 98 17.13 -1.79 -3.64
N LEU A 99 17.14 -0.90 -2.63
CA LEU A 99 17.90 0.36 -2.56
C LEU A 99 18.58 0.55 -1.21
N SER A 100 18.84 -0.53 -0.46
CA SER A 100 19.47 -0.45 0.87
C SER A 100 20.84 0.23 0.84
N GLU A 101 21.55 0.18 -0.30
CA GLU A 101 22.85 0.84 -0.47
C GLU A 101 22.80 2.36 -0.30
N ALA A 102 21.64 2.99 -0.54
CA ALA A 102 21.45 4.43 -0.32
C ALA A 102 21.45 4.83 1.17
N PHE A 103 21.37 3.85 2.08
CA PHE A 103 21.39 4.06 3.53
C PHE A 103 22.75 3.71 4.16
N ASP A 104 23.74 3.31 3.35
CA ASP A 104 25.07 2.94 3.84
C ASP A 104 26.06 4.10 3.66
N GLU A 105 26.37 4.78 4.77
CA GLU A 105 27.33 5.90 4.80
C GLU A 105 28.75 5.49 4.40
N ASN A 106 29.09 4.21 4.50
CA ASN A 106 30.42 3.69 4.17
C ASN A 106 30.54 3.24 2.71
N ASN A 107 29.44 3.25 1.96
CA ASN A 107 29.42 2.86 0.56
C ASN A 107 29.79 4.05 -0.33
N SER A 108 31.07 4.14 -0.70
CA SER A 108 31.58 5.23 -1.56
C SER A 108 30.89 5.33 -2.92
N ALA A 109 30.37 4.22 -3.46
CA ALA A 109 29.62 4.22 -4.72
C ALA A 109 28.22 4.83 -4.57
N TRP A 110 27.73 5.05 -3.35
CA TRP A 110 26.42 5.61 -3.00
C TRP A 110 26.49 6.84 -2.09
N ALA A 111 27.68 7.42 -1.89
CA ALA A 111 27.87 8.54 -0.99
C ALA A 111 27.00 9.75 -1.34
N THR A 112 26.83 10.05 -2.63
CA THR A 112 25.97 11.16 -3.09
C THR A 112 24.50 10.92 -2.72
N GLU A 113 24.00 9.72 -2.99
CA GLU A 113 22.61 9.34 -2.71
C GLU A 113 22.34 9.29 -1.20
N TYR A 114 23.31 8.82 -0.41
CA TYR A 114 23.22 8.85 1.05
C TYR A 114 23.03 10.27 1.58
N LEU A 115 23.84 11.22 1.10
CA LEU A 115 23.74 12.62 1.49
C LEU A 115 22.43 13.26 1.03
N GLU A 116 22.01 13.00 -0.22
CA GLU A 116 20.76 13.51 -0.76
C GLU A 116 19.56 12.99 0.03
N LEU A 117 19.50 11.68 0.27
CA LEU A 117 18.42 11.05 1.02
C LEU A 117 18.29 11.62 2.43
N SER A 118 19.43 11.78 3.11
CA SER A 118 19.48 12.32 4.48
C SER A 118 19.09 13.80 4.54
N SER A 119 19.18 14.54 3.44
CA SER A 119 18.75 15.93 3.36
C SER A 119 17.25 16.09 3.05
N VAL A 120 16.65 15.13 2.35
CA VAL A 120 15.26 15.19 1.90
C VAL A 120 14.29 14.68 2.96
N LEU A 121 14.70 13.72 3.78
CA LEU A 121 13.86 13.08 4.80
C LEU A 121 14.10 13.69 6.18
N THR A 122 13.04 13.77 7.00
CA THR A 122 13.22 13.98 8.44
C THR A 122 13.90 12.76 9.07
N PRO A 123 14.49 12.87 10.27
CA PRO A 123 15.07 11.71 10.96
C PRO A 123 14.09 10.54 11.12
N GLU A 124 12.82 10.82 11.40
CA GLU A 124 11.77 9.82 11.57
C GLU A 124 11.41 9.14 10.24
N GLU A 125 11.25 9.93 9.17
CA GLU A 125 11.00 9.41 7.83
C GLU A 125 12.18 8.57 7.34
N TYR A 126 13.41 9.01 7.60
CA TYR A 126 14.63 8.30 7.26
C TYR A 126 14.70 6.94 7.99
N ALA A 127 14.44 6.94 9.31
CA ALA A 127 14.41 5.72 10.10
C ALA A 127 13.36 4.73 9.56
N SER A 128 12.15 5.21 9.29
CA SER A 128 11.07 4.39 8.72
C SER A 128 11.42 3.84 7.33
N ALA A 129 11.99 4.68 6.45
CA ALA A 129 12.45 4.27 5.14
C ALA A 129 13.53 3.20 5.22
N ARG A 130 14.51 3.37 6.12
CA ARG A 130 15.59 2.42 6.35
C ARG A 130 15.08 1.09 6.88
N GLU A 131 14.16 1.10 7.85
CA GLU A 131 13.54 -0.13 8.37
C GLU A 131 12.80 -0.91 7.27
N SER A 132 12.11 -0.20 6.37
CA SER A 132 11.38 -0.84 5.27
C SER A 132 12.27 -1.56 4.24
N THR A 133 13.59 -1.29 4.24
CA THR A 133 14.53 -2.00 3.36
C THR A 133 14.55 -3.51 3.62
N LEU A 134 14.25 -3.94 4.84
CA LEU A 134 14.28 -5.34 5.24
C LEU A 134 13.03 -6.12 4.80
N THR A 135 11.94 -5.42 4.52
CA THR A 135 10.62 -6.05 4.33
C THR A 135 9.97 -5.73 2.99
N ALA A 136 10.37 -4.66 2.32
CA ALA A 136 9.93 -4.37 0.95
C ALA A 136 10.74 -5.23 -0.02
N PHE A 137 10.10 -6.01 -0.87
CA PHE A 137 10.79 -6.72 -1.94
C PHE A 137 10.36 -6.15 -3.29
N TYR A 138 11.33 -5.74 -4.10
CA TYR A 138 11.07 -5.30 -5.47
C TYR A 138 11.02 -6.52 -6.39
N THR A 139 9.86 -6.76 -7.01
CA THR A 139 9.72 -7.76 -8.09
C THR A 139 9.72 -7.02 -9.43
N PRO A 140 10.71 -7.27 -10.30
CA PRO A 140 10.74 -6.65 -11.62
C PRO A 140 9.50 -6.98 -12.46
N PRO A 141 8.98 -6.03 -13.26
CA PRO A 141 7.85 -6.25 -14.17
C PRO A 141 8.00 -7.48 -15.07
N GLU A 142 9.21 -7.78 -15.52
CA GLU A 142 9.50 -8.91 -16.40
C GLU A 142 9.25 -10.25 -15.68
N VAL A 143 9.60 -10.33 -14.40
CA VAL A 143 9.42 -11.52 -13.57
C VAL A 143 7.93 -11.79 -13.34
N ILE A 144 7.19 -10.78 -12.90
CA ILE A 144 5.75 -10.95 -12.62
C ILE A 144 4.95 -11.21 -13.91
N THR A 145 5.33 -10.58 -15.02
CA THR A 145 4.73 -10.84 -16.33
C THR A 145 4.96 -12.29 -16.78
N ALA A 146 6.16 -12.82 -16.58
CA ALA A 146 6.47 -14.21 -16.89
C ALA A 146 5.64 -15.19 -16.04
N ILE A 147 5.47 -14.90 -14.75
CA ILE A 147 4.63 -15.70 -13.85
C ILE A 147 3.17 -15.71 -14.33
N TYR A 148 2.60 -14.56 -14.68
CA TYR A 148 1.23 -14.49 -15.20
C TYR A 148 1.07 -15.26 -16.52
N LYS A 149 2.02 -15.12 -17.45
CA LYS A 149 2.02 -15.89 -18.71
C LYS A 149 2.06 -17.40 -18.46
N ALA A 150 2.87 -17.85 -17.50
CA ALA A 150 2.92 -19.27 -17.12
C ALA A 150 1.58 -19.75 -16.53
N MET A 151 0.94 -18.93 -15.68
CA MET A 151 -0.37 -19.26 -15.11
C MET A 151 -1.48 -19.38 -16.17
N GLU A 152 -1.49 -18.49 -17.17
CA GLU A 152 -2.43 -18.58 -18.31
C GLU A 152 -2.24 -19.88 -19.11
N GLN A 153 -1.00 -20.29 -19.32
CA GLN A 153 -0.68 -21.56 -19.99
C GLN A 153 -1.09 -22.80 -19.19
N ILE A 154 -1.00 -22.74 -17.86
CA ILE A 154 -1.47 -23.82 -16.99
C ILE A 154 -2.99 -23.91 -17.02
N GLN A 155 -3.68 -22.77 -16.86
CA GLN A 155 -5.14 -22.72 -16.85
C GLN A 155 -5.76 -23.17 -18.18
N SER A 156 -5.13 -22.83 -19.31
CA SER A 156 -5.57 -23.31 -20.62
C SER A 156 -5.39 -24.82 -20.79
N LYS A 157 -4.31 -25.40 -20.25
CA LYS A 157 -4.08 -26.86 -20.26
C LYS A 157 -5.06 -27.62 -19.37
N ASP A 158 -5.47 -27.06 -18.23
CA ASP A 158 -6.45 -27.69 -17.34
C ASP A 158 -7.88 -27.67 -17.90
N LYS A 159 -8.25 -26.66 -18.72
CA LYS A 159 -9.52 -26.68 -19.46
C LYS A 159 -9.55 -27.78 -20.54
N VAL A 160 -8.43 -28.07 -21.18
CA VAL A 160 -8.33 -29.13 -22.20
C VAL A 160 -8.40 -30.53 -21.57
N ARG A 161 -7.94 -30.71 -20.32
CA ARG A 161 -7.99 -31.99 -19.60
C ARG A 161 -9.37 -32.38 -19.04
N LYS A 162 -10.37 -31.49 -19.09
CA LYS A 162 -11.76 -31.80 -18.70
C LYS A 162 -12.67 -32.18 -19.88
N ILE A 163 -12.13 -32.27 -21.10
CA ILE A 163 -12.88 -32.61 -22.33
C ILE A 163 -12.44 -33.97 -22.92
N LEU A 164 -11.55 -34.70 -22.23
CA LEU A 164 -11.22 -36.11 -22.50
C LEU A 164 -11.62 -36.95 -21.30
#